data_AF-A0A6C1PJF6-F1
#
_entry.id   AF-A0A6C1PJF6-F1
#
_cell.length_a   1.000
_cell.length_b   1.000
_cell.length_c   1.000
_cell.angle_alpha   90.00
_cell.angle_beta   90.00
_cell.angle_gamma   90.00
#
_symmetry.space_group_name_H-M   'P 1'
#
loop_
_entity.id
_entity.type
_entity.pdbx_description
1 polymer ?
#
loop_
_entity_poly.entity_id
_entity_poly.type
_entity_poly.pdbx_seq_one_letter_code
_entity_poly.pdbx_strand_id
1 'polypeptide(L)'
;MASDLDYHAEILGNRLKKRYKHLRKWATRNDVTCFRVYDRDIPEVPLVVDLYDRWLHIAEYHSPHKNLPGPPERYRDAMVDTARRALGIDPARVAYKTRRITARDEQYERMDSAAATEIVREGGLRFKVNLTDYLDTGLFLDHRQTRSIVRDRVREMAVGKTVRMLNLFSYTGSFTVYAADGGARTVSVDMSRTYTDWAAENAALNGLLRADHEFVTEDVFDYLKKARPHSFDLIVLDPPTFSNSKRMERTLDIQRDHGELLSRCSELLSRDGVLVFSTNRRGFRLTDAPQGATVRDITSVTIPPDFRDRRVHQCWVIEPAYRPVPVGATRGPHASPRSATRRSRESSASSRRGEPSPRRPPSRSKSSDRHRRPSDR
;
A
#
# COMPACT_ATOMS: atom_id res chain seq x y z
N MET A 1 35.89 -0.66 -30.35
CA MET A 1 35.25 0.65 -30.05
C MET A 1 33.91 0.81 -30.76
N ALA A 2 33.86 0.97 -32.09
CA ALA A 2 32.57 0.91 -32.81
C ALA A 2 31.90 -0.47 -32.63
N SER A 3 32.68 -1.52 -32.95
CA SER A 3 32.43 -2.94 -32.68
C SER A 3 31.62 -3.25 -31.43
N ASP A 4 32.00 -2.66 -30.30
CA ASP A 4 31.52 -3.10 -28.98
C ASP A 4 30.19 -2.40 -28.64
N LEU A 5 30.04 -1.14 -29.04
CA LEU A 5 28.77 -0.41 -28.95
C LEU A 5 27.71 -1.04 -29.88
N ASP A 6 28.11 -1.33 -31.12
CA ASP A 6 27.24 -1.93 -32.13
C ASP A 6 26.85 -3.37 -31.72
N TYR A 7 27.76 -4.13 -31.10
CA TYR A 7 27.48 -5.43 -30.50
C TYR A 7 26.47 -5.34 -29.34
N HIS A 8 26.67 -4.42 -28.38
CA HIS A 8 25.71 -4.20 -27.28
C HIS A 8 24.31 -3.82 -27.80
N ALA A 9 24.26 -3.01 -28.86
CA ALA A 9 23.02 -2.65 -29.55
C ALA A 9 22.37 -3.88 -30.22
N GLU A 10 23.13 -4.68 -30.96
CA GLU A 10 22.58 -5.84 -31.67
C GLU A 10 21.99 -6.88 -30.70
N ILE A 11 22.73 -7.23 -29.64
CA ILE A 11 22.28 -8.23 -28.66
C ILE A 11 21.07 -7.74 -27.86
N LEU A 12 21.01 -6.45 -27.51
CA LEU A 12 19.82 -5.83 -26.90
C LEU A 12 18.62 -5.89 -27.85
N GLY A 13 18.78 -5.42 -29.09
CA GLY A 13 17.70 -5.39 -30.08
C GLY A 13 17.14 -6.77 -30.41
N ASN A 14 18.02 -7.76 -30.56
CA ASN A 14 17.63 -9.16 -30.77
C ASN A 14 16.94 -9.76 -29.54
N ARG A 15 17.41 -9.45 -28.31
CA ARG A 15 16.76 -9.89 -27.07
C ARG A 15 15.37 -9.28 -26.89
N LEU A 16 15.22 -7.98 -27.13
CA LEU A 16 13.94 -7.26 -27.04
C LEU A 16 12.91 -7.84 -28.02
N LYS A 17 13.26 -7.99 -29.30
CA LYS A 17 12.38 -8.61 -30.32
C LYS A 17 11.89 -10.00 -29.89
N LYS A 18 12.82 -10.84 -29.39
CA LYS A 18 12.51 -12.21 -28.93
C LYS A 18 11.58 -12.23 -27.71
N ARG A 19 11.83 -11.36 -26.72
CA ARG A 19 11.01 -11.23 -25.50
C ARG A 19 9.63 -10.67 -25.80
N TYR A 20 9.55 -9.54 -26.53
CA TYR A 20 8.29 -8.89 -26.89
C TYR A 20 7.36 -9.80 -27.71
N LYS A 21 7.89 -10.56 -28.68
CA LYS A 21 7.12 -11.55 -29.48
C LYS A 21 6.38 -12.57 -28.62
N HIS A 22 6.95 -12.96 -27.47
CA HIS A 22 6.31 -13.86 -26.51
C HIS A 22 5.37 -13.08 -25.57
N LEU A 23 5.88 -12.06 -24.89
CA LEU A 23 5.17 -11.34 -23.83
C LEU A 23 3.90 -10.64 -24.31
N ARG A 24 3.90 -10.05 -25.52
CA ARG A 24 2.70 -9.38 -26.05
C ARG A 24 1.49 -10.32 -26.16
N LYS A 25 1.71 -11.61 -26.46
CA LYS A 25 0.64 -12.64 -26.51
C LYS A 25 0.11 -13.02 -25.12
N TRP A 26 0.88 -12.79 -24.07
CA TRP A 26 0.39 -12.91 -22.69
C TRP A 26 -0.35 -11.62 -22.29
N ALA A 27 0.28 -10.46 -22.50
CA ALA A 27 -0.24 -9.14 -22.13
C ALA A 27 -1.64 -8.87 -22.72
N THR A 28 -1.83 -9.08 -24.04
CA THR A 28 -3.14 -8.94 -24.71
C THR A 28 -4.21 -9.89 -24.15
N ARG A 29 -3.84 -11.10 -23.70
CA ARG A 29 -4.79 -12.07 -23.12
C ARG A 29 -5.20 -11.77 -21.67
N ASN A 30 -4.59 -10.77 -21.03
CA ASN A 30 -4.82 -10.42 -19.62
C ASN A 30 -5.24 -8.93 -19.46
N ASP A 31 -5.54 -8.24 -20.57
CA ASP A 31 -5.62 -6.76 -20.69
C ASP A 31 -4.56 -6.04 -19.84
N VAL A 32 -3.30 -6.34 -20.15
CA VAL A 32 -2.14 -5.64 -19.59
C VAL A 32 -1.49 -4.84 -20.70
N THR A 33 -1.34 -3.52 -20.53
CA THR A 33 -0.55 -2.67 -21.42
C THR A 33 0.76 -2.20 -20.80
N CYS A 34 0.99 -2.47 -19.51
CA CYS A 34 2.24 -2.16 -18.81
C CYS A 34 3.02 -3.43 -18.38
N PHE A 35 4.18 -3.71 -19.00
CA PHE A 35 4.96 -4.92 -18.74
C PHE A 35 6.47 -4.84 -19.07
N ARG A 36 7.27 -5.66 -18.38
CA ARG A 36 8.73 -5.71 -18.48
C ARG A 36 9.21 -6.55 -19.65
N VAL A 37 9.77 -5.90 -20.68
CA VAL A 37 10.34 -6.60 -21.83
C VAL A 37 11.70 -7.22 -21.48
N TYR A 38 12.54 -6.51 -20.74
CA TYR A 38 13.94 -6.86 -20.47
C TYR A 38 14.33 -6.44 -19.04
N ASP A 39 15.03 -7.32 -18.31
CA ASP A 39 15.50 -7.08 -16.93
C ASP A 39 16.97 -7.51 -16.80
N ARG A 40 17.89 -6.71 -17.34
CA ARG A 40 19.34 -7.00 -17.35
C ARG A 40 19.63 -8.44 -17.81
N ASP A 41 18.90 -8.88 -18.84
CA ASP A 41 18.96 -10.26 -19.37
C ASP A 41 20.37 -10.66 -19.87
N ILE A 42 21.23 -9.67 -20.11
CA ILE A 42 22.59 -9.73 -20.64
C ILE A 42 23.48 -8.88 -19.70
N PRO A 43 24.54 -9.45 -19.07
CA PRO A 43 25.40 -8.74 -18.10
C PRO A 43 26.00 -7.42 -18.63
N GLU A 44 26.30 -7.38 -19.92
CA GLU A 44 26.94 -6.28 -20.64
C GLU A 44 25.99 -5.10 -20.92
N VAL A 45 24.68 -5.29 -20.75
CA VAL A 45 23.64 -4.28 -21.03
C VAL A 45 22.77 -4.08 -19.78
N PRO A 46 23.14 -3.14 -18.88
CA PRO A 46 22.63 -3.03 -17.51
C PRO A 46 21.27 -2.33 -17.40
N LEU A 47 20.44 -2.48 -18.43
CA LEU A 47 19.15 -1.80 -18.58
C LEU A 47 17.98 -2.63 -18.04
N VAL A 48 16.92 -1.94 -17.66
CA VAL A 48 15.57 -2.47 -17.55
C VAL A 48 14.72 -1.76 -18.59
N VAL A 49 13.91 -2.50 -19.34
CA VAL A 49 13.06 -1.94 -20.40
C VAL A 49 11.62 -2.38 -20.14
N ASP A 50 10.80 -1.42 -19.71
CA ASP A 50 9.39 -1.57 -19.44
C ASP A 50 8.57 -0.85 -20.53
N LEU A 51 7.47 -1.45 -20.98
CA LEU A 51 6.46 -0.77 -21.79
C LEU A 51 5.33 -0.27 -20.88
N TYR A 52 4.78 0.89 -21.21
CA TYR A 52 3.61 1.50 -20.59
C TYR A 52 2.66 2.01 -21.68
N ASP A 53 1.76 1.13 -22.13
CA ASP A 53 0.90 1.33 -23.31
C ASP A 53 1.71 1.65 -24.57
N ARG A 54 1.76 2.92 -24.99
CA ARG A 54 2.52 3.40 -26.16
C ARG A 54 3.92 3.92 -25.81
N TRP A 55 4.26 3.99 -24.51
CA TRP A 55 5.53 4.50 -24.03
C TRP A 55 6.55 3.40 -23.77
N LEU A 56 7.82 3.74 -24.01
CA LEU A 56 8.99 2.95 -23.65
C LEU A 56 9.70 3.62 -22.46
N HIS A 57 9.76 2.93 -21.32
CA HIS A 57 10.50 3.39 -20.15
C HIS A 57 11.78 2.55 -19.99
N ILE A 58 12.94 3.21 -20.06
CA ILE A 58 14.24 2.58 -19.92
C ILE A 58 14.90 3.07 -18.62
N ALA A 59 15.21 2.14 -17.73
CA ALA A 59 15.97 2.42 -16.51
C ALA A 59 17.36 1.79 -16.59
N GLU A 60 18.40 2.62 -16.57
CA GLU A 60 19.79 2.18 -16.47
C GLU A 60 20.19 1.98 -15.02
N TYR A 61 20.83 0.85 -14.71
CA TYR A 61 21.40 0.56 -13.40
C TYR A 61 22.93 0.61 -13.44
N HIS A 62 23.57 0.94 -12.32
CA HIS A 62 25.03 0.87 -12.22
C HIS A 62 25.54 -0.55 -12.50
N SER A 63 26.32 -0.72 -13.57
CA SER A 63 26.95 -2.00 -13.91
C SER A 63 28.20 -2.28 -13.07
N PRO A 64 28.41 -3.52 -12.56
CA PRO A 64 29.71 -3.92 -12.03
C PRO A 64 30.77 -4.01 -13.14
N HIS A 65 30.36 -4.18 -14.41
CA HIS A 65 31.21 -4.04 -15.58
C HIS A 65 31.36 -2.54 -15.90
N LYS A 66 32.29 -1.88 -15.21
CA LYS A 66 32.39 -0.41 -15.14
C LYS A 66 32.64 0.33 -16.46
N ASN A 67 33.02 -0.37 -17.53
CA ASN A 67 33.40 0.22 -18.80
C ASN A 67 32.33 -0.09 -19.86
N LEU A 68 31.28 0.74 -19.93
CA LEU A 68 30.33 0.69 -21.05
C LEU A 68 31.00 1.21 -22.34
N PRO A 69 30.62 0.72 -23.54
CA PRO A 69 31.26 1.15 -24.79
C PRO A 69 31.09 2.64 -25.13
N GLY A 70 32.16 3.41 -24.96
CA GLY A 70 32.22 4.82 -25.35
C GLY A 70 31.62 5.79 -24.31
N PRO A 71 31.39 7.06 -24.69
CA PRO A 71 30.79 8.06 -23.80
C PRO A 71 29.39 7.64 -23.32
N PRO A 72 29.00 7.89 -22.06
CA PRO A 72 27.70 7.45 -21.52
C PRO A 72 26.49 7.93 -22.34
N GLU A 73 26.52 9.16 -22.84
CA GLU A 73 25.46 9.71 -23.72
C GLU A 73 25.35 8.93 -25.03
N ARG A 74 26.48 8.64 -25.69
CA ARG A 74 26.51 7.84 -26.92
C ARG A 74 26.03 6.41 -26.68
N TYR A 75 26.35 5.82 -25.52
CA TYR A 75 25.82 4.52 -25.12
C TYR A 75 24.31 4.57 -24.90
N ARG A 76 23.81 5.51 -24.08
CA ARG A 76 22.39 5.79 -23.84
C ARG A 76 21.64 5.92 -25.17
N ASP A 77 22.08 6.81 -26.05
CA ASP A 77 21.37 7.16 -27.27
C ASP A 77 21.32 5.96 -28.24
N ALA A 78 22.41 5.20 -28.36
CA ALA A 78 22.43 3.96 -29.15
C ALA A 78 21.50 2.87 -28.57
N MET A 79 21.45 2.70 -27.24
CA MET A 79 20.56 1.71 -26.62
C MET A 79 19.09 2.14 -26.67
N VAL A 80 18.79 3.43 -26.48
CA VAL A 80 17.46 4.04 -26.65
C VAL A 80 16.95 3.84 -28.07
N ASP A 81 17.77 4.20 -29.05
CA ASP A 81 17.43 4.10 -30.46
C ASP A 81 17.26 2.64 -30.93
N THR A 82 18.11 1.74 -30.41
CA THR A 82 17.96 0.29 -30.57
C THR A 82 16.64 -0.21 -29.99
N ALA A 83 16.32 0.17 -28.75
CA ALA A 83 15.15 -0.33 -28.05
C ALA A 83 13.84 0.15 -28.66
N ARG A 84 13.74 1.43 -29.03
CA ARG A 84 12.57 1.98 -29.73
C ARG A 84 12.38 1.33 -31.10
N ARG A 85 13.45 1.12 -31.89
CA ARG A 85 13.39 0.46 -33.20
C ARG A 85 13.07 -1.04 -33.09
N ALA A 86 13.54 -1.71 -32.03
CA ALA A 86 13.25 -3.12 -31.78
C ALA A 86 11.79 -3.39 -31.36
N LEU A 87 11.10 -2.38 -30.81
CA LEU A 87 9.74 -2.49 -30.29
C LEU A 87 8.69 -1.69 -31.09
N GLY A 88 9.11 -0.87 -32.06
CA GLY A 88 8.20 -0.06 -32.89
C GLY A 88 7.68 1.19 -32.19
N ILE A 89 8.45 1.77 -31.27
CA ILE A 89 8.05 2.94 -30.47
C ILE A 89 8.57 4.24 -31.10
N ASP A 90 7.70 5.26 -31.06
CA ASP A 90 7.98 6.62 -31.53
C ASP A 90 9.06 7.31 -30.66
N PRO A 91 10.02 8.08 -31.23
CA PRO A 91 11.00 8.85 -30.46
C PRO A 91 10.41 9.72 -29.35
N ALA A 92 9.25 10.35 -29.60
CA ALA A 92 8.58 11.23 -28.64
C ALA A 92 7.84 10.46 -27.51
N ARG A 93 7.91 9.12 -27.50
CA ARG A 93 7.35 8.25 -26.47
C ARG A 93 8.39 7.39 -25.76
N VAL A 94 9.62 7.89 -25.63
CA VAL A 94 10.67 7.26 -24.81
C VAL A 94 10.97 8.10 -23.58
N ALA A 95 10.93 7.48 -22.41
CA ALA A 95 11.44 8.02 -21.15
C ALA A 95 12.68 7.23 -20.73
N TYR A 96 13.76 7.92 -20.36
CA TYR A 96 15.03 7.31 -19.91
C TYR A 96 15.40 7.82 -18.52
N LYS A 97 15.87 6.93 -17.64
CA LYS A 97 16.32 7.28 -16.28
C LYS A 97 17.56 6.48 -15.88
N THR A 98 18.63 7.16 -15.48
CA THR A 98 19.77 6.52 -14.81
C THR A 98 19.50 6.42 -13.30
N ARG A 99 19.39 5.21 -12.76
CA ARG A 99 19.23 4.93 -11.33
C ARG A 99 20.59 4.95 -10.64
N ARG A 100 21.11 6.14 -10.35
CA ARG A 100 22.26 6.32 -9.44
C ARG A 100 21.83 6.04 -7.99
N ILE A 101 22.72 5.41 -7.22
CA ILE A 101 22.58 5.29 -5.76
C ILE A 101 23.33 6.46 -5.14
N THR A 102 22.77 7.67 -5.20
CA THR A 102 23.40 8.82 -4.57
C THR A 102 23.11 8.83 -3.07
N ALA A 103 24.17 8.97 -2.26
CA ALA A 103 24.06 9.13 -0.82
C ALA A 103 23.63 10.56 -0.45
N ARG A 104 22.30 10.78 -0.45
CA ARG A 104 21.59 12.05 -0.18
C ARG A 104 21.77 13.14 -1.24
N ASP A 105 20.68 13.89 -1.44
CA ASP A 105 20.63 15.28 -1.91
C ASP A 105 21.21 15.63 -3.29
N GLU A 106 21.40 14.68 -4.22
CA GLU A 106 21.36 14.98 -5.66
C GLU A 106 19.91 15.01 -6.16
N GLN A 107 19.47 16.18 -6.61
CA GLN A 107 18.17 16.40 -7.24
C GLN A 107 18.21 15.89 -8.69
N TYR A 108 17.20 15.11 -9.12
CA TYR A 108 17.12 14.59 -10.49
C TYR A 108 17.17 15.73 -11.52
N GLU A 109 18.06 15.62 -12.50
CA GLU A 109 18.03 16.43 -13.72
C GLU A 109 16.73 16.15 -14.48
N ARG A 110 15.75 17.06 -14.35
CA ARG A 110 14.55 17.05 -15.19
C ARG A 110 14.97 17.51 -16.58
N MET A 111 15.19 16.58 -17.50
CA MET A 111 15.22 16.89 -18.92
C MET A 111 13.85 17.50 -19.31
N ASP A 112 13.87 18.58 -20.11
CA ASP A 112 12.69 19.37 -20.52
C ASP A 112 11.71 18.60 -21.43
N SER A 113 11.08 17.61 -20.82
CA SER A 113 10.00 16.82 -21.36
C SER A 113 8.71 17.21 -20.64
N ALA A 114 7.65 17.50 -21.41
CA ALA A 114 6.33 17.64 -20.82
C ALA A 114 5.96 16.33 -20.10
N ALA A 115 5.55 16.45 -18.83
CA ALA A 115 5.41 15.34 -17.88
C ALA A 115 4.82 14.08 -18.53
N ALA A 116 5.65 13.04 -18.69
CA ALA A 116 5.35 11.84 -19.48
C ALA A 116 4.31 10.95 -18.77
N THR A 117 3.06 11.41 -18.80
CA THR A 117 1.93 10.85 -18.06
C THR A 117 1.04 10.10 -19.04
N GLU A 118 0.67 8.87 -18.70
CA GLU A 118 -0.14 7.98 -19.54
C GLU A 118 -1.12 7.19 -18.66
N ILE A 119 -2.23 6.74 -19.24
CA ILE A 119 -3.18 5.84 -18.57
C ILE A 119 -2.99 4.43 -19.12
N VAL A 120 -2.38 3.55 -18.32
CA VAL A 120 -2.19 2.14 -18.67
C VAL A 120 -3.33 1.27 -18.16
N ARG A 121 -3.46 0.06 -18.72
CA ARG A 121 -4.41 -0.96 -18.26
C ARG A 121 -3.69 -2.16 -17.66
N GLU A 122 -4.25 -2.72 -16.61
CA GLU A 122 -3.82 -3.96 -15.98
C GLU A 122 -5.03 -4.70 -15.39
N GLY A 123 -5.28 -5.93 -15.85
CA GLY A 123 -6.29 -6.82 -15.25
C GLY A 123 -7.73 -6.32 -15.31
N GLY A 124 -8.04 -5.48 -16.32
CA GLY A 124 -9.33 -4.79 -16.50
C GLY A 124 -9.42 -3.40 -15.87
N LEU A 125 -8.38 -2.96 -15.15
CA LEU A 125 -8.36 -1.70 -14.38
C LEU A 125 -7.39 -0.68 -15.00
N ARG A 126 -7.65 0.62 -14.77
CA ARG A 126 -6.89 1.75 -15.32
C ARG A 126 -6.01 2.40 -14.26
N PHE A 127 -4.77 2.75 -14.61
CA PHE A 127 -3.82 3.41 -13.72
C PHE A 127 -3.09 4.56 -14.42
N LYS A 128 -3.05 5.73 -13.77
CA LYS A 128 -2.18 6.85 -14.15
C LYS A 128 -0.74 6.50 -13.79
N VAL A 129 0.16 6.55 -14.76
CA VAL A 129 1.62 6.47 -14.55
C VAL A 129 2.27 7.78 -14.97
N ASN A 130 3.41 8.12 -14.37
CA ASN A 130 4.28 9.23 -14.79
C ASN A 130 5.71 8.71 -14.94
N LEU A 131 6.26 8.81 -16.13
CA LEU A 131 7.51 8.15 -16.50
C LEU A 131 8.75 9.03 -16.31
N THR A 132 8.60 10.31 -15.91
CA THR A 132 9.66 11.33 -15.87
C THR A 132 9.91 11.90 -14.47
N ASP A 133 8.89 12.43 -13.80
CA ASP A 133 9.05 13.37 -12.68
C ASP A 133 9.37 12.72 -11.32
N TYR A 134 9.05 11.43 -11.15
CA TYR A 134 9.20 10.70 -9.89
C TYR A 134 10.29 9.62 -9.98
N LEU A 135 10.80 9.17 -8.83
CA LEU A 135 11.75 8.04 -8.76
C LEU A 135 11.20 6.80 -9.48
N ASP A 136 9.95 6.44 -9.16
CA ASP A 136 9.22 5.29 -9.70
C ASP A 136 7.96 5.74 -10.47
N THR A 137 7.42 4.88 -11.32
CA THR A 137 6.48 5.24 -12.40
C THR A 137 5.03 5.46 -11.96
N GLY A 138 4.69 5.20 -10.70
CA GLY A 138 3.32 5.17 -10.20
C GLY A 138 2.65 3.79 -10.22
N LEU A 139 3.32 2.73 -10.72
CA LEU A 139 2.80 1.35 -10.67
C LEU A 139 3.94 0.31 -10.64
N PHE A 140 4.07 -0.44 -9.53
CA PHE A 140 5.00 -1.56 -9.42
C PHE A 140 4.46 -2.80 -10.15
N LEU A 141 5.03 -3.10 -11.33
CA LEU A 141 4.54 -4.11 -12.27
C LEU A 141 4.74 -5.56 -11.80
N ASP A 142 5.72 -5.79 -10.94
CA ASP A 142 6.01 -7.05 -10.25
C ASP A 142 4.85 -7.50 -9.33
N HIS A 143 4.17 -6.56 -8.68
CA HIS A 143 3.10 -6.89 -7.74
C HIS A 143 1.73 -7.21 -8.35
N ARG A 144 1.59 -7.32 -9.68
CA ARG A 144 0.26 -7.46 -10.32
C ARG A 144 -0.47 -8.77 -10.00
N GLN A 145 0.23 -9.88 -9.76
CA GLN A 145 -0.39 -11.11 -9.28
C GLN A 145 -0.84 -10.97 -7.83
N THR A 146 -0.07 -10.29 -6.98
CA THR A 146 -0.50 -9.95 -5.62
C THR A 146 -1.77 -9.10 -5.66
N ARG A 147 -1.85 -8.11 -6.57
CA ARG A 147 -3.06 -7.29 -6.79
C ARG A 147 -4.28 -8.14 -7.18
N SER A 148 -4.13 -9.05 -8.15
CA SER A 148 -5.20 -9.99 -8.51
C SER A 148 -5.61 -10.90 -7.35
N ILE A 149 -4.65 -11.48 -6.62
CA ILE A 149 -4.92 -12.33 -5.44
C ILE A 149 -5.65 -11.54 -4.33
N VAL A 150 -5.30 -10.27 -4.11
CA VAL A 150 -6.01 -9.38 -3.19
C VAL A 150 -7.47 -9.18 -3.62
N ARG A 151 -7.71 -8.89 -4.90
CA ARG A 151 -9.07 -8.76 -5.46
C ARG A 151 -9.89 -10.05 -5.32
N ASP A 152 -9.28 -11.18 -5.65
CA ASP A 152 -9.98 -12.46 -5.65
C ASP A 152 -10.24 -12.94 -4.20
N ARG A 153 -9.33 -12.70 -3.26
CA ARG A 153 -9.54 -12.88 -1.80
C ARG A 153 -10.64 -11.97 -1.25
N VAL A 154 -10.80 -10.74 -1.74
CA VAL A 154 -11.97 -9.91 -1.40
C VAL A 154 -13.26 -10.59 -1.88
N ARG A 155 -13.29 -11.10 -3.13
CA ARG A 155 -14.48 -11.78 -3.69
C ARG A 155 -14.82 -13.07 -2.93
N GLU A 156 -13.81 -13.85 -2.51
CA GLU A 156 -13.95 -15.00 -1.60
C GLU A 156 -14.58 -14.58 -0.25
N MET A 157 -14.12 -13.47 0.33
CA MET A 157 -14.55 -12.96 1.64
C MET A 157 -15.90 -12.24 1.64
N ALA A 158 -16.42 -11.83 0.47
CA ALA A 158 -17.63 -11.01 0.34
C ALA A 158 -18.95 -11.80 0.50
N VAL A 159 -18.89 -13.12 0.64
CA VAL A 159 -20.07 -13.97 0.81
C VAL A 159 -20.80 -13.62 2.10
N GLY A 160 -21.91 -12.87 1.98
CA GLY A 160 -22.74 -12.44 3.10
C GLY A 160 -22.22 -11.23 3.91
N LYS A 161 -21.11 -10.60 3.52
CA LYS A 161 -20.57 -9.40 4.21
C LYS A 161 -19.85 -8.44 3.26
N THR A 162 -19.86 -7.15 3.57
CA THR A 162 -18.94 -6.19 2.94
C THR A 162 -17.54 -6.34 3.56
N VAL A 163 -16.54 -6.63 2.73
CA VAL A 163 -15.15 -6.74 3.17
C VAL A 163 -14.60 -5.34 3.51
N ARG A 164 -13.93 -5.22 4.65
CA ARG A 164 -13.20 -4.00 5.05
C ARG A 164 -11.72 -4.24 4.81
N MET A 165 -11.11 -3.47 3.91
CA MET A 165 -9.72 -3.63 3.50
C MET A 165 -8.86 -2.43 3.91
N LEU A 166 -7.67 -2.69 4.44
CA LEU A 166 -6.67 -1.68 4.79
C LEU A 166 -5.44 -1.84 3.89
N ASN A 167 -4.99 -0.76 3.25
CA ASN A 167 -3.78 -0.73 2.43
C ASN A 167 -2.75 0.17 3.14
N LEU A 168 -1.64 -0.41 3.61
CA LEU A 168 -0.59 0.29 4.36
C LEU A 168 0.67 0.48 3.52
N PHE A 169 1.25 1.68 3.59
CA PHE A 169 2.25 2.18 2.64
C PHE A 169 1.68 2.20 1.21
N SER A 170 0.44 2.70 1.09
CA SER A 170 -0.43 2.42 -0.07
C SER A 170 0.06 2.99 -1.40
N TYR A 171 1.06 3.88 -1.40
CA TYR A 171 1.58 4.55 -2.59
C TYR A 171 0.41 5.12 -3.44
N THR A 172 0.41 4.89 -4.75
CA THR A 172 -0.64 5.31 -5.70
C THR A 172 -1.93 4.47 -5.63
N GLY A 173 -2.16 3.72 -4.55
CA GLY A 173 -3.41 3.01 -4.29
C GLY A 173 -3.66 1.79 -5.18
N SER A 174 -2.65 1.22 -5.81
CA SER A 174 -2.86 0.13 -6.80
C SER A 174 -3.54 -1.12 -6.21
N PHE A 175 -3.24 -1.49 -4.96
CA PHE A 175 -3.98 -2.52 -4.22
C PHE A 175 -5.40 -2.07 -3.82
N THR A 176 -5.59 -0.79 -3.49
CA THR A 176 -6.89 -0.20 -3.15
C THR A 176 -7.88 -0.36 -4.31
N VAL A 177 -7.47 -0.03 -5.54
CA VAL A 177 -8.31 -0.14 -6.75
C VAL A 177 -8.72 -1.60 -6.99
N TYR A 178 -7.79 -2.55 -6.87
CA TYR A 178 -8.08 -3.97 -7.02
C TYR A 178 -9.01 -4.52 -5.91
N ALA A 179 -8.84 -4.09 -4.66
CA ALA A 179 -9.72 -4.47 -3.57
C ALA A 179 -11.13 -3.90 -3.74
N ALA A 180 -11.25 -2.66 -4.21
CA ALA A 180 -12.52 -2.00 -4.51
C ALA A 180 -13.25 -2.64 -5.71
N ASP A 181 -12.54 -3.05 -6.77
CA ASP A 181 -13.07 -3.91 -7.86
C ASP A 181 -13.45 -5.33 -7.39
N GLY A 182 -12.90 -5.76 -6.25
CA GLY A 182 -13.36 -6.94 -5.53
C GLY A 182 -14.70 -6.75 -4.78
N GLY A 183 -15.10 -5.51 -4.53
CA GLY A 183 -16.26 -5.14 -3.69
C GLY A 183 -15.94 -4.79 -2.24
N ALA A 184 -14.66 -4.57 -1.89
CA ALA A 184 -14.27 -4.12 -0.55
C ALA A 184 -14.48 -2.61 -0.36
N ARG A 185 -14.83 -2.21 0.86
CA ARG A 185 -14.57 -0.85 1.35
C ARG A 185 -13.11 -0.74 1.76
N THR A 186 -12.47 0.38 1.48
CA THR A 186 -11.01 0.49 1.59
C THR A 186 -10.58 1.68 2.42
N VAL A 187 -9.54 1.52 3.24
CA VAL A 187 -8.76 2.62 3.82
C VAL A 187 -7.34 2.52 3.32
N SER A 188 -6.80 3.60 2.75
CA SER A 188 -5.45 3.64 2.16
C SER A 188 -4.59 4.62 2.93
N VAL A 189 -3.48 4.16 3.52
CA VAL A 189 -2.60 4.97 4.38
C VAL A 189 -1.23 5.11 3.73
N ASP A 190 -0.82 6.34 3.47
CA ASP A 190 0.53 6.70 3.03
C ASP A 190 0.91 8.09 3.58
N MET A 191 2.18 8.29 3.93
CA MET A 191 2.63 9.56 4.49
C MET A 191 2.75 10.70 3.47
N SER A 192 2.68 10.38 2.17
CA SER A 192 2.79 11.30 1.05
C SER A 192 1.42 11.77 0.60
N ARG A 193 1.15 13.07 0.75
CA ARG A 193 -0.08 13.70 0.23
C ARG A 193 -0.21 13.50 -1.29
N THR A 194 0.90 13.64 -2.02
CA THR A 194 0.97 13.42 -3.46
C THR A 194 0.56 11.99 -3.86
N TYR A 195 0.88 10.99 -3.04
CA TYR A 195 0.53 9.60 -3.33
C TYR A 195 -0.91 9.28 -2.92
N THR A 196 -1.42 9.82 -1.81
CA THR A 196 -2.84 9.67 -1.45
C THR A 196 -3.79 10.41 -2.41
N ASP A 197 -3.41 11.58 -2.93
CA ASP A 197 -4.15 12.25 -4.02
C ASP A 197 -4.12 11.43 -5.32
N TRP A 198 -2.96 10.89 -5.71
CA TRP A 198 -2.83 10.01 -6.89
C TRP A 198 -3.59 8.68 -6.70
N ALA A 199 -3.68 8.16 -5.48
CA ALA A 199 -4.53 7.01 -5.16
C ALA A 199 -6.02 7.32 -5.35
N ALA A 200 -6.47 8.52 -4.98
CA ALA A 200 -7.83 8.98 -5.26
C ALA A 200 -8.07 9.21 -6.77
N GLU A 201 -7.10 9.72 -7.53
CA GLU A 201 -7.16 9.78 -9.00
C GLU A 201 -7.29 8.39 -9.62
N ASN A 202 -6.50 7.41 -9.16
CA ASN A 202 -6.57 6.03 -9.65
C ASN A 202 -7.92 5.35 -9.30
N ALA A 203 -8.51 5.66 -8.14
CA ALA A 203 -9.87 5.23 -7.85
C ALA A 203 -10.91 5.90 -8.78
N ALA A 204 -10.78 7.21 -9.03
CA ALA A 204 -11.66 7.95 -9.94
C ALA A 204 -11.58 7.41 -11.38
N LEU A 205 -10.38 7.05 -11.86
CA LEU A 205 -10.16 6.41 -13.16
C LEU A 205 -10.89 5.07 -13.33
N ASN A 206 -11.37 4.45 -12.26
CA ASN A 206 -12.13 3.20 -12.29
C ASN A 206 -13.59 3.36 -11.85
N GLY A 207 -14.06 4.58 -11.58
CA GLY A 207 -15.40 4.83 -11.02
C GLY A 207 -15.55 4.49 -9.54
N LEU A 208 -14.42 4.26 -8.86
CA LEU A 208 -14.33 3.77 -7.47
C LEU A 208 -14.03 4.90 -6.47
N LEU A 209 -14.05 6.18 -6.88
CA LEU A 209 -13.97 7.30 -5.94
C LEU A 209 -15.34 7.52 -5.29
N ARG A 210 -15.54 6.96 -4.10
CA ARG A 210 -16.80 7.00 -3.34
C ARG A 210 -16.54 7.26 -1.85
N ALA A 211 -17.57 7.66 -1.12
CA ALA A 211 -17.50 7.93 0.32
C ALA A 211 -17.12 6.72 1.19
N ASP A 212 -17.14 5.50 0.64
CA ASP A 212 -16.69 4.27 1.31
C ASP A 212 -15.29 3.77 0.88
N HIS A 213 -14.48 4.68 0.30
CA HIS A 213 -13.04 4.52 0.08
C HIS A 213 -12.28 5.72 0.65
N GLU A 214 -11.50 5.49 1.72
CA GLU A 214 -10.76 6.53 2.45
C GLU A 214 -9.28 6.58 2.02
N PHE A 215 -8.72 7.80 1.95
CA PHE A 215 -7.32 8.07 1.62
C PHE A 215 -6.72 8.95 2.74
N VAL A 216 -5.85 8.37 3.55
CA VAL A 216 -5.37 8.91 4.82
C VAL A 216 -3.90 9.29 4.69
N THR A 217 -3.60 10.58 4.81
CA THR A 217 -2.22 11.10 4.74
C THR A 217 -1.59 11.09 6.14
N GLU A 218 -1.06 9.95 6.56
CA GLU A 218 -0.51 9.74 7.91
C GLU A 218 0.70 8.80 7.90
N ASP A 219 1.54 8.86 8.93
CA ASP A 219 2.52 7.81 9.18
C ASP A 219 1.83 6.49 9.56
N VAL A 220 2.32 5.37 9.01
CA VAL A 220 1.69 4.06 9.21
C VAL A 220 1.82 3.55 10.64
N PHE A 221 2.93 3.81 11.36
CA PHE A 221 3.02 3.42 12.76
C PHE A 221 2.06 4.23 13.63
N ASP A 222 1.87 5.52 13.34
CA ASP A 222 0.90 6.34 14.07
C ASP A 222 -0.56 5.97 13.79
N TYR A 223 -0.89 5.66 12.53
CA TYR A 223 -2.19 5.10 12.19
C TYR A 223 -2.44 3.77 12.91
N LEU A 224 -1.47 2.85 12.90
CA LEU A 224 -1.56 1.54 13.57
C LEU A 224 -1.73 1.65 15.09
N LYS A 225 -1.20 2.70 15.74
CA LYS A 225 -1.43 2.97 17.19
C LYS A 225 -2.86 3.43 17.50
N LYS A 226 -3.55 4.04 16.52
CA LYS A 226 -4.87 4.70 16.69
C LYS A 226 -6.03 3.85 16.18
N ALA A 227 -5.79 3.00 15.20
CA ALA A 227 -6.81 2.14 14.61
C ALA A 227 -7.41 1.16 15.63
N ARG A 228 -8.72 0.91 15.53
CA ARG A 228 -9.44 0.05 16.47
C ARG A 228 -9.22 -1.43 16.14
N PRO A 229 -8.98 -2.32 17.12
CA PRO A 229 -8.91 -3.76 16.91
C PRO A 229 -10.10 -4.33 16.14
N HIS A 230 -9.87 -5.39 15.35
CA HIS A 230 -10.88 -6.09 14.54
C HIS A 230 -11.64 -5.23 13.51
N SER A 231 -11.06 -4.08 13.09
CA SER A 231 -11.65 -3.16 12.10
C SER A 231 -11.56 -3.63 10.65
N PHE A 232 -10.69 -4.59 10.32
CA PHE A 232 -10.43 -5.00 8.93
C PHE A 232 -10.53 -6.51 8.73
N ASP A 233 -11.01 -6.92 7.56
CA ASP A 233 -11.10 -8.32 7.14
C ASP A 233 -9.93 -8.70 6.20
N LEU A 234 -9.36 -7.71 5.50
CA LEU A 234 -8.14 -7.88 4.71
C LEU A 234 -7.19 -6.71 4.99
N ILE A 235 -5.91 -6.99 5.18
CA ILE A 235 -4.85 -5.97 5.26
C ILE A 235 -3.80 -6.29 4.19
N VAL A 236 -3.38 -5.28 3.44
CA VAL A 236 -2.16 -5.31 2.63
C VAL A 236 -1.11 -4.43 3.30
N LEU A 237 0.08 -4.98 3.48
CA LEU A 237 1.24 -4.34 4.08
C LEU A 237 2.42 -4.50 3.12
N ASP A 238 2.75 -3.45 2.36
CA ASP A 238 3.83 -3.46 1.37
C ASP A 238 4.88 -2.34 1.65
N PRO A 239 5.56 -2.40 2.82
CA PRO A 239 6.48 -1.35 3.26
C PRO A 239 7.74 -1.25 2.39
N PRO A 240 8.27 -0.03 2.18
CA PRO A 240 9.58 0.15 1.56
C PRO A 240 10.67 -0.49 2.43
N THR A 241 11.71 -1.03 1.79
CA THR A 241 12.88 -1.64 2.47
C THR A 241 13.44 -0.77 3.61
N PHE A 242 13.48 0.54 3.40
CA PHE A 242 13.98 1.54 4.34
C PHE A 242 13.27 2.87 4.12
N SER A 243 12.99 3.63 5.19
CA SER A 243 12.49 5.01 5.10
C SER A 243 13.11 5.89 6.17
N ASN A 244 13.63 7.04 5.74
CA ASN A 244 14.27 8.07 6.59
C ASN A 244 13.61 9.45 6.42
N SER A 245 12.31 9.45 6.10
CA SER A 245 11.55 10.67 5.85
C SER A 245 11.57 11.60 7.05
N LYS A 246 11.84 12.90 6.82
CA LYS A 246 11.89 13.97 7.84
C LYS A 246 10.55 14.20 8.57
N ARG A 247 9.48 13.50 8.17
CA ARG A 247 8.15 13.48 8.81
C ARG A 247 7.92 12.28 9.73
N MET A 248 8.82 11.30 9.78
CA MET A 248 8.77 10.21 10.75
C MET A 248 9.66 10.56 11.95
N GLU A 249 9.21 10.26 13.17
CA GLU A 249 10.07 10.27 14.37
C GLU A 249 11.07 9.10 14.36
N ARG A 250 10.81 8.05 13.56
CA ARG A 250 11.56 6.79 13.50
C ARG A 250 11.93 6.43 12.07
N THR A 251 13.21 6.13 11.84
CA THR A 251 13.69 5.53 10.59
C THR A 251 13.24 4.07 10.52
N LEU A 252 12.52 3.68 9.46
CA LEU A 252 12.09 2.30 9.17
C LEU A 252 13.25 1.46 8.59
N ASP A 253 13.47 0.26 9.11
CA ASP A 253 14.13 -0.86 8.42
C ASP A 253 13.21 -2.07 8.53
N ILE A 254 12.67 -2.56 7.41
CA ILE A 254 11.67 -3.63 7.45
C ILE A 254 12.20 -4.94 8.07
N GLN A 255 13.50 -5.24 8.00
CA GLN A 255 14.02 -6.45 8.65
C GLN A 255 14.04 -6.35 10.18
N ARG A 256 14.13 -5.14 10.73
CA ARG A 256 14.06 -4.89 12.17
C ARG A 256 12.61 -4.68 12.64
N ASP A 257 11.81 -3.99 11.84
CA ASP A 257 10.50 -3.47 12.27
C ASP A 257 9.30 -4.34 11.83
N HIS A 258 9.48 -5.36 10.97
CA HIS A 258 8.36 -6.19 10.51
C HIS A 258 7.58 -6.82 11.66
N GLY A 259 8.22 -7.32 12.71
CA GLY A 259 7.52 -7.96 13.84
C GLY A 259 6.50 -7.03 14.51
N GLU A 260 6.82 -5.75 14.66
CA GLU A 260 5.90 -4.75 15.19
C GLU A 260 4.73 -4.48 14.22
N LEU A 261 5.04 -4.26 12.94
CA LEU A 261 4.04 -4.02 11.89
C LEU A 261 3.07 -5.21 11.75
N LEU A 262 3.59 -6.44 11.73
CA LEU A 262 2.81 -7.67 11.65
C LEU A 262 1.96 -7.89 12.90
N SER A 263 2.50 -7.65 14.10
CA SER A 263 1.76 -7.74 15.36
C SER A 263 0.60 -6.75 15.39
N ARG A 264 0.84 -5.48 15.02
CA ARG A 264 -0.21 -4.45 14.92
C ARG A 264 -1.27 -4.79 13.87
N CYS A 265 -0.87 -5.27 12.69
CA CYS A 265 -1.85 -5.73 11.69
C CYS A 265 -2.70 -6.89 12.24
N SER A 266 -2.09 -7.84 12.96
CA SER A 266 -2.80 -8.95 13.60
C SER A 266 -3.79 -8.52 14.71
N GLU A 267 -3.56 -7.39 15.38
CA GLU A 267 -4.52 -6.79 16.33
C GLU A 267 -5.73 -6.16 15.62
N LEU A 268 -5.53 -5.61 14.41
CA LEU A 268 -6.56 -4.94 13.62
C LEU A 268 -7.44 -5.88 12.78
N LEU A 269 -7.00 -7.11 12.54
CA LEU A 269 -7.76 -8.12 11.80
C LEU A 269 -8.99 -8.63 12.57
N SER A 270 -10.07 -8.88 11.84
CA SER A 270 -11.22 -9.66 12.31
C SER A 270 -10.84 -11.13 12.51
N ARG A 271 -11.70 -11.91 13.16
CA ARG A 271 -11.44 -13.32 13.53
C ARG A 271 -10.92 -14.18 12.38
N ASP A 272 -11.54 -14.02 11.22
CA ASP A 272 -11.25 -14.77 9.99
C ASP A 272 -10.56 -13.86 8.95
N GLY A 273 -9.87 -12.82 9.44
CA GLY A 273 -9.20 -11.81 8.64
C GLY A 273 -7.83 -12.26 8.14
N VAL A 274 -7.36 -11.63 7.05
CA VAL A 274 -6.13 -12.03 6.36
C VAL A 274 -5.17 -10.84 6.22
N LEU A 275 -3.88 -11.06 6.46
CA LEU A 275 -2.80 -10.14 6.17
C LEU A 275 -2.00 -10.64 4.96
N VAL A 276 -1.94 -9.84 3.90
CA VAL A 276 -1.00 -9.99 2.79
C VAL A 276 0.18 -9.09 3.07
N PHE A 277 1.34 -9.68 3.38
CA PHE A 277 2.58 -8.96 3.63
C PHE A 277 3.55 -9.18 2.48
N SER A 278 4.20 -8.12 1.99
CA SER A 278 5.27 -8.20 1.00
C SER A 278 6.42 -7.25 1.30
N THR A 279 7.58 -7.53 0.69
CA THR A 279 8.71 -6.61 0.66
C THR A 279 9.66 -6.92 -0.50
N ASN A 280 10.33 -5.89 -1.01
CA ASN A 280 11.41 -5.98 -2.01
C ASN A 280 12.82 -6.07 -1.40
N ARG A 281 12.94 -6.16 -0.07
CA ARG A 281 14.24 -6.24 0.63
C ARG A 281 14.96 -7.55 0.32
N ARG A 282 15.93 -7.52 -0.60
CA ARG A 282 16.81 -8.67 -0.90
C ARG A 282 17.45 -9.23 0.38
N GLY A 283 17.33 -10.54 0.57
CA GLY A 283 17.88 -11.24 1.74
C GLY A 283 17.09 -11.03 3.03
N PHE A 284 15.85 -10.53 2.96
CA PHE A 284 14.94 -10.50 4.11
C PHE A 284 14.61 -11.92 4.59
N ARG A 285 14.46 -12.06 5.90
CA ARG A 285 13.95 -13.26 6.57
C ARG A 285 12.79 -12.86 7.48
N LEU A 286 11.66 -13.54 7.33
CA LEU A 286 10.52 -13.41 8.22
C LEU A 286 10.84 -14.13 9.53
N THR A 287 11.29 -13.40 10.54
CA THR A 287 11.70 -13.95 11.85
C THR A 287 10.61 -13.82 12.91
N ASP A 288 9.79 -12.77 12.83
CA ASP A 288 8.91 -12.34 13.92
C ASP A 288 7.45 -12.31 13.46
N ALA A 289 6.91 -13.48 13.09
CA ALA A 289 5.49 -13.64 12.78
C ALA A 289 4.61 -13.59 14.06
N PRO A 290 3.34 -13.11 13.98
CA PRO A 290 2.45 -13.05 15.15
C PRO A 290 2.23 -14.43 15.80
N GLN A 291 2.20 -14.49 17.13
CA GLN A 291 2.30 -15.76 17.86
C GLN A 291 1.16 -16.74 17.50
N GLY A 292 1.51 -17.84 16.84
CA GLY A 292 0.59 -18.91 16.44
C GLY A 292 -0.15 -18.66 15.11
N ALA A 293 0.10 -17.55 14.43
CA ALA A 293 -0.49 -17.28 13.11
C ALA A 293 -0.06 -18.33 12.08
N THR A 294 -0.98 -18.71 11.20
CA THR A 294 -0.67 -19.51 10.01
C THR A 294 0.06 -18.61 9.02
N VAL A 295 1.28 -18.98 8.63
CA VAL A 295 2.11 -18.24 7.67
C VAL A 295 2.33 -19.08 6.43
N ARG A 296 1.94 -18.55 5.26
CA ARG A 296 2.10 -19.22 3.96
C ARG A 296 2.85 -18.31 2.99
N ASP A 297 4.03 -18.73 2.56
CA ASP A 297 4.76 -18.08 1.47
C ASP A 297 4.00 -18.25 0.15
N ILE A 298 3.75 -17.14 -0.56
CA ILE A 298 3.12 -17.08 -1.88
C ILE A 298 4.00 -16.35 -2.91
N THR A 299 5.30 -16.20 -2.62
CA THR A 299 6.27 -15.53 -3.51
C THR A 299 6.29 -16.16 -4.89
N SER A 300 6.33 -17.49 -4.97
CA SER A 300 6.43 -18.25 -6.23
C SER A 300 5.30 -17.96 -7.22
N VAL A 301 4.08 -17.76 -6.73
CA VAL A 301 2.86 -17.47 -7.52
C VAL A 301 2.61 -15.96 -7.70
N THR A 302 3.23 -15.10 -6.88
CA THR A 302 3.10 -13.65 -7.02
C THR A 302 4.12 -13.01 -7.96
N ILE A 303 5.21 -13.67 -8.35
CA ILE A 303 6.10 -13.12 -9.39
C ILE A 303 5.54 -13.40 -10.81
N PRO A 304 5.23 -12.38 -11.62
CA PRO A 304 4.69 -12.52 -12.99
C PRO A 304 5.64 -13.18 -14.01
N PRO A 305 5.15 -13.55 -15.22
CA PRO A 305 5.96 -14.16 -16.27
C PRO A 305 6.84 -13.18 -17.08
N ASP A 306 6.57 -11.87 -17.03
CA ASP A 306 7.44 -10.84 -17.62
C ASP A 306 8.68 -10.56 -16.75
N PHE A 307 8.64 -10.82 -15.44
CA PHE A 307 9.80 -10.68 -14.56
C PHE A 307 10.65 -11.96 -14.52
N ARG A 308 11.94 -11.83 -14.90
CA ARG A 308 12.90 -12.95 -14.92
C ARG A 308 13.58 -13.21 -13.57
N ASP A 309 13.92 -12.16 -12.82
CA ASP A 309 14.47 -12.33 -11.48
C ASP A 309 13.32 -12.72 -10.53
N ARG A 310 13.33 -13.96 -10.03
CA ARG A 310 12.27 -14.47 -9.12
C ARG A 310 12.47 -13.99 -7.66
N ARG A 311 13.25 -12.92 -7.46
CA ARG A 311 13.65 -12.31 -6.18
C ARG A 311 13.42 -10.79 -6.18
N VAL A 312 12.47 -10.31 -6.98
CA VAL A 312 12.10 -8.88 -7.02
C VAL A 312 11.32 -8.45 -5.79
N HIS A 313 10.41 -9.31 -5.33
CA HIS A 313 9.76 -9.22 -4.03
C HIS A 313 9.65 -10.60 -3.38
N GLN A 314 9.30 -10.62 -2.10
CA GLN A 314 8.77 -11.77 -1.37
C GLN A 314 7.36 -11.45 -0.87
N CYS A 315 6.49 -12.44 -0.73
CA CYS A 315 5.10 -12.22 -0.32
C CYS A 315 4.56 -13.40 0.50
N TRP A 316 3.84 -13.10 1.58
CA TRP A 316 3.21 -14.07 2.46
C TRP A 316 1.73 -13.75 2.69
N VAL A 317 0.94 -14.80 2.90
CA VAL A 317 -0.38 -14.73 3.50
C VAL A 317 -0.24 -15.14 4.96
N ILE A 318 -0.73 -14.29 5.87
CA ILE A 318 -0.66 -14.48 7.31
C ILE A 318 -2.09 -14.42 7.86
N GLU A 319 -2.53 -15.50 8.49
CA GLU A 319 -3.88 -15.69 9.05
C GLU A 319 -3.72 -15.85 10.58
N PRO A 320 -4.30 -14.96 11.41
CA PRO A 320 -3.93 -14.80 12.81
C PRO A 320 -4.44 -15.95 13.70
N ALA A 321 -3.70 -16.26 14.77
CA ALA A 321 -4.21 -17.16 15.81
C ALA A 321 -5.37 -16.51 16.56
N TYR A 322 -6.60 -16.99 16.33
CA TYR A 322 -7.75 -16.55 17.10
C TYR A 322 -7.63 -16.97 18.57
N ARG A 323 -7.24 -16.03 19.43
CA ARG A 323 -7.47 -16.10 20.88
C ARG A 323 -8.81 -15.42 21.17
N PRO A 324 -9.80 -16.12 21.75
CA PRO A 324 -11.04 -15.47 22.18
C PRO A 324 -10.73 -14.48 23.31
N VAL A 325 -11.09 -13.22 23.10
CA VAL A 325 -11.09 -12.21 24.17
C VAL A 325 -12.16 -12.60 25.18
N PRO A 326 -11.86 -12.69 26.50
CA PRO A 326 -12.86 -13.02 27.51
C PRO A 326 -13.98 -11.97 27.54
N VAL A 327 -15.21 -12.39 27.20
CA VAL A 327 -16.41 -11.55 27.25
C VAL A 327 -16.82 -11.35 28.72
N GLY A 328 -16.18 -10.39 29.38
CA GLY A 328 -16.41 -10.10 30.80
C GLY A 328 -15.74 -8.83 31.35
N ALA A 329 -14.89 -8.14 30.58
CA ALA A 329 -14.19 -6.94 31.02
C ALA A 329 -15.03 -5.64 30.95
N THR A 330 -16.32 -5.70 31.32
CA THR A 330 -17.11 -4.48 31.56
C THR A 330 -16.53 -3.73 32.75
N ARG A 331 -15.83 -2.62 32.50
CA ARG A 331 -15.38 -1.71 33.55
C ARG A 331 -16.62 -1.17 34.30
N GLY A 332 -16.71 -1.48 35.59
CA GLY A 332 -17.73 -0.90 36.46
C GLY A 332 -17.62 0.63 36.54
N PRO A 333 -18.72 1.34 36.86
CA PRO A 333 -18.78 2.79 36.82
C PRO A 333 -17.88 3.48 37.87
N HIS A 334 -17.61 4.77 37.62
CA HIS A 334 -16.77 5.64 38.45
C HIS A 334 -16.92 5.45 39.97
N ALA A 335 -15.84 5.03 40.62
CA ALA A 335 -15.56 5.38 42.00
C ALA A 335 -14.88 6.76 42.04
N SER A 336 -15.60 7.80 42.44
CA SER A 336 -15.01 9.12 42.67
C SER A 336 -14.11 9.11 43.91
N PRO A 337 -12.93 9.76 43.90
CA PRO A 337 -12.03 9.76 45.05
C PRO A 337 -12.61 10.58 46.20
N ARG A 338 -12.77 9.95 47.38
CA ARG A 338 -12.99 10.65 48.65
C ARG A 338 -11.80 10.46 49.58
N SER A 339 -11.36 11.57 50.15
CA SER A 339 -10.18 11.73 51.01
C SER A 339 -10.25 10.89 52.28
N ALA A 340 -9.20 10.10 52.55
CA ALA A 340 -9.01 9.39 53.81
C ALA A 340 -8.24 10.26 54.82
N THR A 341 -8.93 11.16 55.52
CA THR A 341 -8.35 11.87 56.68
C THR A 341 -8.28 10.94 57.91
N ARG A 342 -7.09 10.86 58.52
CA ARG A 342 -6.75 9.92 59.60
C ARG A 342 -6.90 10.54 60.99
N ARG A 343 -7.89 10.07 61.76
CA ARG A 343 -8.10 10.16 63.23
C ARG A 343 -9.35 9.32 63.57
N SER A 344 -9.57 8.67 64.71
CA SER A 344 -8.78 8.03 65.78
C SER A 344 -9.69 7.95 67.03
N ARG A 345 -9.70 6.80 67.72
CA ARG A 345 -10.23 6.55 69.10
C ARG A 345 -11.75 6.40 69.31
N GLU A 346 -12.04 5.61 70.36
CA GLU A 346 -13.20 5.55 71.29
C GLU A 346 -14.64 5.59 70.69
N SER A 347 -15.56 4.62 70.84
CA SER A 347 -16.01 3.70 71.92
C SER A 347 -17.32 4.15 72.61
N SER A 348 -18.02 3.22 73.29
CA SER A 348 -19.27 3.38 74.08
C SER A 348 -20.63 3.54 73.34
N ALA A 349 -21.34 2.41 73.25
CA ALA A 349 -22.64 2.14 73.89
C ALA A 349 -23.91 3.04 73.70
N SER A 350 -24.98 2.37 73.26
CA SER A 350 -26.33 2.33 73.90
C SER A 350 -27.45 3.34 73.53
N SER A 351 -28.61 2.77 73.15
CA SER A 351 -29.99 3.28 73.39
C SER A 351 -30.48 4.50 72.58
N ARG A 352 -31.79 4.78 72.42
CA ARG A 352 -33.05 3.97 72.42
C ARG A 352 -34.18 4.84 71.80
N ARG A 353 -35.08 4.22 71.01
CA ARG A 353 -36.52 4.58 70.75
C ARG A 353 -36.87 6.01 70.26
N GLY A 354 -37.79 6.11 69.29
CA GLY A 354 -38.44 7.40 68.95
C GLY A 354 -39.24 7.43 67.62
N GLU A 355 -40.47 6.91 67.63
CA GLU A 355 -41.53 7.30 66.68
C GLU A 355 -42.29 8.56 67.21
N PRO A 356 -43.22 9.24 66.49
CA PRO A 356 -43.86 8.90 65.20
C PRO A 356 -44.01 10.06 64.18
N SER A 357 -44.74 9.78 63.08
CA SER A 357 -45.44 10.74 62.18
C SER A 357 -46.57 11.53 62.92
N PRO A 358 -47.39 12.45 62.32
CA PRO A 358 -47.66 12.71 60.88
C PRO A 358 -47.86 14.19 60.46
N ARG A 359 -48.15 14.46 59.15
CA ARG A 359 -49.38 15.13 58.64
C ARG A 359 -49.34 15.49 57.13
N ARG A 360 -50.56 15.63 56.56
CA ARG A 360 -50.98 16.05 55.19
C ARG A 360 -51.93 17.27 55.39
N PRO A 361 -52.57 17.90 54.36
CA PRO A 361 -52.21 18.29 52.98
C PRO A 361 -52.56 19.83 52.82
N PRO A 362 -53.29 20.40 51.83
CA PRO A 362 -53.51 20.15 50.38
C PRO A 362 -53.41 21.43 49.47
N SER A 363 -53.93 21.32 48.24
CA SER A 363 -54.48 22.36 47.33
C SER A 363 -53.56 22.85 46.19
N ARG A 364 -54.00 22.71 44.91
CA ARG A 364 -54.66 23.71 44.01
C ARG A 364 -53.68 24.77 43.47
N SER A 365 -53.74 25.28 42.23
CA SER A 365 -54.41 24.98 40.93
C SER A 365 -53.74 25.94 39.88
N LYS A 366 -53.87 25.94 38.55
CA LYS A 366 -55.03 25.85 37.62
C LYS A 366 -54.51 26.26 36.21
N SER A 367 -55.12 25.83 35.08
CA SER A 367 -55.11 26.50 33.73
C SER A 367 -53.75 26.80 33.02
N SER A 368 -53.61 26.94 31.68
CA SER A 368 -54.50 26.76 30.49
C SER A 368 -53.66 26.83 29.18
N ASP A 369 -54.26 26.46 28.02
CA ASP A 369 -54.17 27.04 26.64
C ASP A 369 -53.05 28.09 26.33
N ARG A 370 -52.39 28.20 25.15
CA ARG A 370 -52.56 27.74 23.73
C ARG A 370 -51.26 28.16 22.93
N HIS A 371 -50.97 27.97 21.62
CA HIS A 371 -51.61 27.40 20.40
C HIS A 371 -50.54 27.03 19.29
N ARG A 372 -50.96 26.94 18.00
CA ARG A 372 -50.28 27.17 16.67
C ARG A 372 -48.73 27.21 16.63
N ARG A 373 -47.96 26.37 15.88
CA ARG A 373 -47.92 26.02 14.42
C ARG A 373 -47.55 27.18 13.44
N PRO A 374 -46.85 26.91 12.31
CA PRO A 374 -45.66 27.68 11.89
C PRO A 374 -45.80 28.44 10.55
N SER A 375 -44.69 28.96 10.03
CA SER A 375 -44.51 29.48 8.66
C SER A 375 -43.10 29.22 8.11
N ASP A 376 -42.98 28.85 6.85
CA ASP A 376 -41.73 28.53 6.15
C ASP A 376 -40.95 29.76 5.64
N ARG A 377 -39.67 29.56 5.31
CA ARG A 377 -38.93 30.26 4.24
C ARG A 377 -37.69 29.48 3.83
#